data_AF-A0A7K1GGC2-F1
#
_entry.id   AF-A0A7K1GGC2-F1
#
_cell.length_a   1.000
_cell.length_b   1.000
_cell.length_c   1.000
_cell.angle_alpha   90.00
_cell.angle_beta   90.00
_cell.angle_gamma   90.00
#
_symmetry.space_group_name_H-M   'P 1'
#
loop_
_entity.id
_entity.type
_entity.pdbx_description
1 polymer ?
#
loop_
_entity_poly.entity_id
_entity_poly.type
_entity_poly.pdbx_seq_one_letter_code
_entity_poly.pdbx_strand_id
1 'polypeptide(L)'
;MKNILKFTIIFFITLGFTSCSLDDDGNVIGPTGNSKTYALVSVDDPNIFGTARFIENSNNSTTVELELVGTPSGGMHPAHIHFNSAAEGGDIAVTLGTVDGSTGFSTVIVSELDDGNPITYDQLITFDGYINVHLSASDLGTLVAQGDIGENELTGESKVYALDSVDDPAISGTATFQERVNGEALAIIDLENTTDGAMHPAHIHANTAAEGGDIVFTFNSVDGTTGVSKTNVDAIAYVDILDYDGYINVHLSSSDLGTLVAQGDIGQNELTGESKVYVLNSVDVPTASGTATFEQRVNGEALATLDIINSVDGEMHPAHIHAGSVATAPGAILFTFNSVDGTTGVSKTNVSALDDETAFGYDDVLTVDGYINVHLSAANLATLVAQGDIGINE
;
A
#
# COMPACT_ATOMS: atom_id res chain seq x y z
N MET A 1 -17.49 -64.82 -50.61
CA MET A 1 -16.54 -63.80 -50.12
C MET A 1 -15.78 -64.39 -48.94
N LYS A 2 -14.44 -64.37 -49.03
CA LYS A 2 -13.38 -64.52 -47.99
C LYS A 2 -13.63 -65.52 -46.83
N ASN A 3 -12.99 -66.68 -46.79
CA ASN A 3 -11.56 -66.99 -46.51
C ASN A 3 -11.21 -67.13 -45.01
N ILE A 4 -10.91 -68.37 -44.62
CA ILE A 4 -9.67 -68.84 -43.95
C ILE A 4 -9.43 -68.47 -42.46
N LEU A 5 -9.71 -69.47 -41.60
CA LEU A 5 -8.80 -70.15 -40.65
C LEU A 5 -7.48 -69.44 -40.26
N LYS A 6 -7.20 -69.31 -38.96
CA LYS A 6 -5.88 -69.66 -38.38
C LYS A 6 -5.89 -69.68 -36.84
N PHE A 7 -5.64 -70.87 -36.32
CA PHE A 7 -5.09 -71.14 -34.99
C PHE A 7 -3.67 -70.56 -34.94
N THR A 8 -3.31 -69.82 -33.89
CA THR A 8 -1.90 -69.54 -33.57
C THR A 8 -1.75 -69.43 -32.06
N ILE A 9 -1.08 -70.45 -31.52
CA ILE A 9 -0.49 -70.54 -30.20
C ILE A 9 0.59 -69.47 -30.10
N ILE A 10 0.54 -68.62 -29.08
CA ILE A 10 1.65 -67.73 -28.72
C ILE A 10 2.18 -68.14 -27.35
N PHE A 11 3.50 -68.27 -27.37
CA PHE A 11 4.41 -68.92 -26.46
C PHE A 11 4.68 -68.03 -25.25
N PHE A 12 4.50 -68.59 -24.05
CA PHE A 12 4.88 -68.00 -22.78
C PHE A 12 6.40 -67.96 -22.70
N ILE A 13 7.01 -66.78 -22.91
CA ILE A 13 8.43 -66.55 -22.66
C ILE A 13 8.55 -65.98 -21.25
N THR A 14 8.80 -66.86 -20.29
CA THR A 14 9.34 -66.50 -18.98
C THR A 14 10.80 -66.04 -19.18
N LEU A 15 10.99 -64.73 -19.33
CA LEU A 15 12.29 -64.10 -19.13
C LEU A 15 12.43 -63.82 -17.63
N GLY A 16 13.26 -64.64 -16.97
CA GLY A 16 13.72 -64.35 -15.62
C GLY A 16 14.66 -63.17 -15.65
N PHE A 17 14.20 -62.03 -15.15
CA PHE A 17 15.10 -60.99 -14.66
C PHE A 17 15.32 -61.24 -13.17
N THR A 18 16.56 -61.61 -12.89
CA THR A 18 17.15 -61.71 -11.58
C THR A 18 16.98 -60.38 -10.85
N SER A 19 16.24 -60.40 -9.75
CA SER A 19 16.33 -59.37 -8.72
C SER A 19 17.77 -59.40 -8.20
N CYS A 20 18.59 -58.46 -8.65
CA CYS A 20 19.73 -58.04 -7.86
C CYS A 20 19.18 -57.10 -6.80
N SER A 21 19.03 -57.63 -5.58
CA SER A 21 19.03 -56.85 -4.36
C SER A 21 20.38 -56.17 -4.25
N LEU A 22 20.46 -54.92 -4.69
CA LEU A 22 21.50 -54.01 -4.22
C LEU A 22 20.98 -53.44 -2.90
N ASP A 23 21.16 -54.22 -1.83
CA ASP A 23 21.27 -53.67 -0.48
C ASP A 23 22.58 -52.86 -0.46
N ASP A 24 22.46 -51.59 -0.83
CA ASP A 24 23.48 -50.59 -0.54
C ASP A 24 22.76 -49.48 0.24
N ASP A 25 22.62 -49.71 1.54
CA ASP A 25 22.23 -48.70 2.55
C ASP A 25 23.36 -47.65 2.69
N GLY A 26 23.78 -47.07 1.56
CA GLY A 26 24.38 -45.75 1.55
C GLY A 26 23.28 -44.76 1.88
N ASN A 27 23.52 -43.85 2.82
CA ASN A 27 22.60 -42.78 3.15
C ASN A 27 22.37 -41.91 1.90
N VAL A 28 21.39 -42.25 1.06
CA VAL A 28 21.10 -41.54 -0.18
C VAL A 28 20.53 -40.19 0.21
N ILE A 29 21.37 -39.15 0.16
CA ILE A 29 20.93 -37.77 0.32
C ILE A 29 20.10 -37.44 -0.92
N GLY A 30 18.79 -37.51 -0.76
CA GLY A 30 17.80 -37.11 -1.76
C GLY A 30 16.69 -36.24 -1.17
N PRO A 31 15.85 -35.63 -2.02
CA PRO A 31 14.71 -34.82 -1.60
C PRO A 31 13.74 -35.60 -0.70
N THR A 32 13.21 -34.95 0.33
CA THR A 32 12.17 -35.51 1.20
C THR A 32 10.78 -35.48 0.53
N GLY A 33 10.60 -34.58 -0.44
CA GLY A 33 9.33 -34.26 -1.08
C GLY A 33 8.74 -32.92 -0.62
N ASN A 34 9.26 -32.33 0.45
CA ASN A 34 8.89 -30.98 0.88
C ASN A 34 9.59 -29.92 0.03
N SER A 35 8.84 -28.90 -0.39
CA SER A 35 9.39 -27.77 -1.11
C SER A 35 8.55 -26.50 -0.93
N LYS A 36 9.19 -25.34 -1.04
CA LYS A 36 8.56 -24.02 -1.05
C LYS A 36 9.09 -23.23 -2.24
N THR A 37 8.22 -22.49 -2.92
CA THR A 37 8.60 -21.68 -4.09
C THR A 37 8.27 -20.24 -3.82
N TYR A 38 9.22 -19.35 -4.07
CA TYR A 38 9.08 -17.90 -3.97
C TYR A 38 9.14 -17.29 -5.37
N ALA A 39 8.36 -16.22 -5.59
CA ALA A 39 8.42 -15.46 -6.83
C ALA A 39 9.62 -14.50 -6.81
N LEU A 40 10.30 -14.36 -7.94
CA LEU A 40 11.31 -13.34 -8.18
C LEU A 40 10.76 -12.37 -9.22
N VAL A 41 10.48 -11.14 -8.80
CA VAL A 41 9.92 -10.10 -9.66
C VAL A 41 11.03 -9.31 -10.35
N SER A 42 10.71 -8.73 -11.50
CA SER A 42 11.62 -7.86 -12.25
C SER A 42 11.99 -6.61 -11.45
N VAL A 43 13.24 -6.14 -11.59
CA VAL A 43 13.68 -4.85 -11.06
C VAL A 43 13.74 -3.80 -12.18
N ASP A 44 14.66 -3.96 -13.13
CA ASP A 44 14.87 -2.97 -14.22
C ASP A 44 14.19 -3.36 -15.54
N ASP A 45 14.31 -4.63 -15.96
CA ASP A 45 13.70 -5.12 -17.19
C ASP A 45 12.42 -5.91 -16.86
N PRO A 46 11.22 -5.44 -17.24
CA PRO A 46 9.96 -6.11 -16.92
C PRO A 46 9.82 -7.49 -17.56
N ASN A 47 10.71 -7.86 -18.50
CA ASN A 47 10.72 -9.17 -19.12
C ASN A 47 11.56 -10.20 -18.36
N ILE A 48 12.32 -9.77 -17.33
CA ILE A 48 13.14 -10.67 -16.50
C ILE A 48 12.44 -10.93 -15.16
N PHE A 49 11.93 -12.14 -14.98
CA PHE A 49 11.26 -12.58 -13.75
C PHE A 49 11.45 -14.09 -13.58
N GLY A 50 11.13 -14.64 -12.42
CA GLY A 50 11.39 -16.06 -12.18
C GLY A 50 10.86 -16.58 -10.85
N THR A 51 11.43 -17.71 -10.42
CA THR A 51 11.15 -18.31 -9.12
C THR A 51 12.42 -18.83 -8.46
N ALA A 52 12.37 -18.91 -7.14
CA ALA A 52 13.32 -19.63 -6.32
C ALA A 52 12.60 -20.78 -5.61
N ARG A 53 12.97 -22.02 -5.90
CA ARG A 53 12.38 -23.23 -5.31
C ARG A 53 13.34 -23.86 -4.31
N PHE A 54 12.92 -23.93 -3.05
CA PHE A 54 13.66 -24.52 -1.94
C PHE A 54 13.13 -25.94 -1.73
N ILE A 55 14.01 -26.93 -1.76
CA ILE A 55 13.68 -28.36 -1.67
C ILE A 55 14.42 -28.96 -0.49
N GLU A 56 13.69 -29.52 0.46
CA GLU A 56 14.28 -30.17 1.63
C GLU A 56 14.95 -31.50 1.23
N ASN A 57 16.19 -31.69 1.66
CA ASN A 57 16.90 -32.96 1.52
C ASN A 57 16.87 -33.76 2.84
N SER A 58 16.97 -35.08 2.74
CA SER A 58 16.97 -36.03 3.87
C SER A 58 18.07 -35.85 4.93
N ASN A 59 19.05 -34.97 4.68
CA ASN A 59 20.08 -34.57 5.65
C ASN A 59 19.87 -33.15 6.22
N ASN A 60 18.67 -32.58 6.07
CA ASN A 60 18.27 -31.22 6.44
C ASN A 60 18.94 -30.08 5.67
N SER A 61 19.78 -30.38 4.67
CA SER A 61 20.22 -29.36 3.71
C SER A 61 19.06 -28.99 2.77
N THR A 62 19.17 -27.83 2.13
CA THR A 62 18.19 -27.34 1.16
C THR A 62 18.81 -27.26 -0.22
N THR A 63 18.21 -27.90 -1.21
CA THR A 63 18.52 -27.62 -2.61
C THR A 63 17.72 -26.37 -3.02
N VAL A 64 18.42 -25.32 -3.44
CA VAL A 64 17.79 -24.11 -3.98
C VAL A 64 17.94 -24.14 -5.50
N GLU A 65 16.83 -24.08 -6.21
CA GLU A 65 16.78 -23.94 -7.67
C GLU A 65 16.28 -22.55 -8.03
N LEU A 66 17.01 -21.85 -8.89
CA LEU A 66 16.62 -20.57 -9.46
C LEU A 66 16.23 -20.80 -10.91
N GLU A 67 15.04 -20.33 -11.30
CA GLU A 67 14.55 -20.42 -12.68
C GLU A 67 14.02 -19.04 -13.10
N LEU A 68 14.75 -18.39 -14.01
CA LEU A 68 14.44 -17.08 -14.57
C LEU A 68 14.06 -17.18 -16.04
N VAL A 69 13.14 -16.31 -16.43
CA VAL A 69 12.68 -16.11 -17.81
C VAL A 69 13.22 -14.78 -18.30
N GLY A 70 13.51 -14.68 -19.60
CA GLY A 70 13.90 -13.42 -20.25
C GLY A 70 15.36 -13.00 -20.07
N THR A 71 16.19 -13.81 -19.41
CA THR A 71 17.63 -13.52 -19.26
C THR A 71 18.35 -13.49 -20.62
N PRO A 72 19.32 -12.58 -20.84
CA PRO A 72 20.11 -12.55 -22.07
C PRO A 72 20.99 -13.79 -22.24
N SER A 73 20.98 -14.41 -23.43
CA SER A 73 21.83 -15.58 -23.73
C SER A 73 23.32 -15.26 -23.58
N GLY A 74 24.05 -16.14 -22.89
CA GLY A 74 25.45 -15.95 -22.52
C GLY A 74 25.69 -15.03 -21.32
N GLY A 75 24.63 -14.44 -20.74
CA GLY A 75 24.69 -13.74 -19.45
C GLY A 75 24.98 -14.71 -18.31
N MET A 76 25.60 -14.21 -17.24
CA MET A 76 25.89 -14.97 -16.02
C MET A 76 25.49 -14.09 -14.84
N HIS A 77 24.43 -14.48 -14.12
CA HIS A 77 23.76 -13.65 -13.13
C HIS A 77 23.95 -14.22 -11.71
N PRO A 78 24.92 -13.72 -10.92
CA PRO A 78 25.10 -14.16 -9.54
C PRO A 78 23.84 -13.93 -8.71
N ALA A 79 23.58 -14.80 -7.75
CA ALA A 79 22.44 -14.67 -6.86
C ALA A 79 22.84 -14.92 -5.40
N HIS A 80 22.15 -14.24 -4.49
CA HIS A 80 22.40 -14.33 -3.05
C HIS A 80 21.08 -14.27 -2.28
N ILE A 81 21.04 -14.93 -1.12
CA ILE A 81 20.10 -14.61 -0.04
C ILE A 81 20.74 -13.53 0.83
N HIS A 82 20.00 -12.50 1.14
CA HIS A 82 20.36 -11.41 2.04
C HIS A 82 19.50 -11.46 3.31
N PHE A 83 19.96 -10.81 4.40
CA PHE A 83 19.17 -10.57 5.61
C PHE A 83 18.11 -9.46 5.42
N ASN A 84 17.10 -9.42 6.28
CA ASN A 84 15.98 -8.47 6.32
C ASN A 84 15.05 -8.59 5.10
N SER A 85 14.14 -7.64 4.91
CA SER A 85 13.35 -7.54 3.68
C SER A 85 14.11 -6.85 2.54
N ALA A 86 13.67 -7.07 1.30
CA ALA A 86 14.20 -6.41 0.12
C ALA A 86 14.11 -4.87 0.17
N ALA A 87 13.12 -4.33 0.90
CA ALA A 87 12.91 -2.89 1.06
C ALA A 87 13.90 -2.25 2.04
N GLU A 88 14.41 -3.02 3.00
CA GLU A 88 15.41 -2.57 3.98
C GLU A 88 16.84 -2.82 3.47
N GLY A 89 17.00 -3.89 2.68
CA GLY A 89 18.28 -4.41 2.28
C GLY A 89 19.01 -5.11 3.43
N GLY A 90 20.16 -5.71 3.13
CA GLY A 90 20.95 -6.38 4.15
C GLY A 90 22.23 -6.99 3.59
N ASP A 91 23.09 -7.44 4.50
CA ASP A 91 24.30 -8.19 4.14
C ASP A 91 23.93 -9.54 3.51
N ILE A 92 24.88 -10.12 2.75
CA ILE A 92 24.71 -11.45 2.16
C ILE A 92 24.74 -12.50 3.27
N ALA A 93 23.68 -13.31 3.34
CA ALA A 93 23.56 -14.45 4.24
C ALA A 93 24.03 -15.75 3.58
N VAL A 94 23.68 -15.97 2.30
CA VAL A 94 24.00 -17.19 1.54
C VAL A 94 24.31 -16.85 0.10
N THR A 95 25.41 -17.39 -0.43
CA THR A 95 25.71 -17.36 -1.87
C THR A 95 24.98 -18.47 -2.63
N LEU A 96 24.08 -18.13 -3.56
CA LEU A 96 23.20 -19.09 -4.26
C LEU A 96 23.74 -19.61 -5.61
N GLY A 97 24.94 -19.19 -6.00
CA GLY A 97 25.54 -19.53 -7.29
C GLY A 97 25.22 -18.51 -8.38
N THR A 98 25.25 -18.92 -9.64
CA THR A 98 25.09 -18.04 -10.79
C THR A 98 24.12 -18.64 -11.79
N VAL A 99 23.11 -17.88 -12.19
CA VAL A 99 22.13 -18.28 -13.19
C VAL A 99 22.74 -18.11 -14.58
N ASP A 100 22.72 -19.18 -15.39
CA ASP A 100 23.14 -19.15 -16.78
C ASP A 100 22.03 -18.53 -17.62
N GLY A 101 22.27 -17.33 -18.16
CA GLY A 101 21.28 -16.57 -18.92
C GLY A 101 20.81 -17.23 -20.22
N SER A 102 21.51 -18.28 -20.71
CA SER A 102 21.06 -19.09 -21.85
C SER A 102 19.99 -20.12 -21.47
N THR A 103 19.98 -20.55 -20.21
CA THR A 103 19.05 -21.58 -19.70
C THR A 103 18.04 -21.00 -18.71
N GLY A 104 18.35 -19.85 -18.12
CA GLY A 104 17.59 -19.26 -17.01
C GLY A 104 17.78 -19.99 -15.68
N PHE A 105 18.68 -20.99 -15.59
CA PHE A 105 18.71 -21.91 -14.46
C PHE A 105 19.98 -21.79 -13.60
N SER A 106 19.82 -21.98 -12.29
CA SER A 106 20.91 -22.28 -11.35
C SER A 106 20.44 -23.25 -10.27
N THR A 107 21.37 -24.00 -9.68
CA THR A 107 21.07 -24.85 -8.52
C THR A 107 22.26 -24.90 -7.56
N VAL A 108 21.97 -24.88 -6.26
CA VAL A 108 22.95 -24.97 -5.17
C VAL A 108 22.37 -25.78 -4.01
N ILE A 109 23.23 -26.40 -3.21
CA ILE A 109 22.84 -27.03 -1.94
C ILE A 109 23.35 -26.15 -0.80
N VAL A 110 22.44 -25.76 0.09
CA VAL A 110 22.68 -24.90 1.25
C VAL A 110 22.53 -25.74 2.52
N SER A 111 23.53 -25.71 3.39
CA SER A 111 23.48 -26.31 4.73
C SER A 111 24.07 -25.41 5.82
N GLU A 112 24.66 -24.28 5.43
CA GLU A 112 25.26 -23.27 6.29
C GLU A 112 25.15 -21.90 5.62
N LEU A 113 25.17 -20.86 6.44
CA LEU A 113 25.34 -19.47 6.02
C LEU A 113 26.80 -19.24 5.61
N ASP A 114 27.06 -18.13 4.91
CA ASP A 114 28.41 -17.76 4.47
C ASP A 114 29.37 -17.45 5.66
N ASP A 115 28.84 -17.25 6.87
CA ASP A 115 29.60 -17.10 8.12
C ASP A 115 29.96 -18.45 8.81
N GLY A 116 29.51 -19.57 8.24
CA GLY A 116 29.74 -20.92 8.74
C GLY A 116 28.72 -21.42 9.77
N ASN A 117 27.70 -20.65 10.12
CA ASN A 117 26.61 -21.12 10.98
C ASN A 117 25.71 -22.09 10.20
N PRO A 118 25.37 -23.27 10.75
CA PRO A 118 24.48 -24.22 10.08
C PRO A 118 23.06 -23.67 9.96
N ILE A 119 22.40 -23.93 8.83
CA ILE A 119 21.00 -23.58 8.57
C ILE A 119 20.25 -24.77 7.96
N THR A 120 19.07 -25.05 8.50
CA THR A 120 18.18 -26.13 8.04
C THR A 120 17.13 -25.62 7.06
N TYR A 121 16.47 -26.53 6.34
CA TYR A 121 15.31 -26.19 5.51
C TYR A 121 14.22 -25.42 6.28
N ASP A 122 13.81 -25.93 7.45
CA ASP A 122 12.76 -25.31 8.27
C ASP A 122 13.13 -23.88 8.67
N GLN A 123 14.40 -23.63 8.97
CA GLN A 123 14.89 -22.28 9.28
C GLN A 123 14.94 -21.38 8.04
N LEU A 124 15.28 -21.93 6.88
CA LEU A 124 15.41 -21.15 5.64
C LEU A 124 14.03 -20.72 5.09
N ILE A 125 12.98 -21.51 5.30
CA ILE A 125 11.61 -21.14 4.89
C ILE A 125 10.88 -20.20 5.86
N THR A 126 11.49 -19.87 7.00
CA THR A 126 11.02 -18.82 7.92
C THR A 126 12.12 -17.78 8.15
N PHE A 127 13.06 -17.67 7.21
CA PHE A 127 14.20 -16.78 7.35
C PHE A 127 13.77 -15.34 7.08
N ASP A 128 14.26 -14.41 7.89
CA ASP A 128 14.19 -12.98 7.62
C ASP A 128 15.18 -12.63 6.52
N GLY A 129 14.73 -12.75 5.27
CA GLY A 129 15.59 -12.52 4.13
C GLY A 129 14.86 -12.26 2.82
N TYR A 130 15.67 -11.96 1.82
CA TYR A 130 15.26 -11.78 0.43
C TYR A 130 16.33 -12.28 -0.53
N ILE A 131 15.95 -12.58 -1.77
CA ILE A 131 16.85 -12.99 -2.84
C ILE A 131 17.09 -11.83 -3.79
N ASN A 132 18.37 -11.62 -4.12
CA ASN A 132 18.79 -10.78 -5.24
C ASN A 132 19.39 -11.64 -6.35
N VAL A 133 19.10 -11.27 -7.60
CA VAL A 133 19.79 -11.77 -8.79
C VAL A 133 20.40 -10.57 -9.51
N HIS A 134 21.72 -10.58 -9.66
CA HIS A 134 22.50 -9.47 -10.18
C HIS A 134 22.68 -9.54 -11.70
N LEU A 135 22.95 -8.40 -12.35
CA LEU A 135 23.21 -8.35 -13.78
C LEU A 135 24.46 -9.17 -14.16
N SER A 136 25.57 -9.00 -13.44
CA SER A 136 26.79 -9.78 -13.67
C SER A 136 27.77 -9.74 -12.49
N ALA A 137 28.77 -10.63 -12.47
CA ALA A 137 29.85 -10.57 -11.47
C ALA A 137 30.69 -9.26 -11.52
N SER A 138 30.69 -8.55 -12.64
CA SER A 138 31.34 -7.24 -12.79
C SER A 138 30.42 -6.06 -12.47
N ASP A 139 29.12 -6.31 -12.31
CA ASP A 139 28.10 -5.32 -12.00
C ASP A 139 27.05 -5.93 -11.05
N LEU A 140 27.42 -5.97 -9.77
CA LEU A 140 26.56 -6.42 -8.69
C LEU A 140 25.60 -5.32 -8.21
N GLY A 141 25.79 -4.07 -8.63
CA GLY A 141 24.89 -2.97 -8.26
C GLY A 141 23.57 -3.03 -9.00
N THR A 142 23.60 -3.49 -10.25
CA THR A 142 22.40 -3.66 -11.08
C THR A 142 21.72 -5.00 -10.79
N LEU A 143 20.43 -4.97 -10.48
CA LEU A 143 19.61 -6.16 -10.20
C LEU A 143 18.72 -6.49 -11.40
N VAL A 144 18.58 -7.77 -11.72
CA VAL A 144 17.69 -8.23 -12.78
C VAL A 144 16.40 -8.84 -12.23
N ALA A 145 16.44 -9.43 -11.04
CA ALA A 145 15.27 -9.91 -10.33
C ALA A 145 15.50 -9.90 -8.81
N GLN A 146 14.42 -9.76 -8.05
CA GLN A 146 14.43 -9.72 -6.59
C GLN A 146 13.16 -10.36 -6.04
N GLY A 147 13.22 -10.95 -4.84
CA GLY A 147 12.01 -11.42 -4.17
C GLY A 147 12.22 -11.69 -2.69
N ASP A 148 11.27 -11.26 -1.87
CA ASP A 148 11.24 -11.59 -0.44
C ASP A 148 10.99 -13.08 -0.24
N ILE A 149 11.60 -13.66 0.80
CA ILE A 149 11.46 -15.07 1.17
C ILE A 149 11.12 -15.20 2.64
N GLY A 150 10.78 -16.43 3.05
CA GLY A 150 10.57 -16.75 4.45
C GLY A 150 9.49 -15.90 5.09
N GLU A 151 9.81 -15.23 6.19
CA GLU A 151 8.85 -14.42 6.93
C GLU A 151 8.48 -13.10 6.22
N ASN A 152 9.31 -12.67 5.26
CA ASN A 152 9.05 -11.50 4.42
C ASN A 152 8.14 -11.79 3.22
N GLU A 153 7.82 -13.06 2.95
CA GLU A 153 6.92 -13.41 1.83
C GLU A 153 5.58 -12.66 1.96
N LEU A 154 5.08 -12.13 0.85
CA LEU A 154 3.79 -11.46 0.81
C LEU A 154 2.65 -12.49 0.83
N THR A 155 1.62 -12.24 1.64
CA THR A 155 0.45 -13.13 1.75
C THR A 155 -0.47 -13.03 0.53
N GLY A 156 -0.38 -11.90 -0.20
CA GLY A 156 -1.27 -11.52 -1.29
C GLY A 156 -2.41 -10.59 -0.86
N GLU A 157 -2.64 -10.44 0.45
CA GLU A 157 -3.55 -9.44 0.98
C GLU A 157 -2.95 -8.04 0.81
N SER A 158 -3.78 -7.09 0.38
CA SER A 158 -3.33 -5.72 0.14
C SER A 158 -4.46 -4.70 0.31
N LYS A 159 -4.07 -3.48 0.66
CA LYS A 159 -4.97 -2.34 0.79
C LYS A 159 -4.36 -1.12 0.11
N VAL A 160 -5.17 -0.42 -0.68
CA VAL A 160 -4.77 0.78 -1.42
C VAL A 160 -5.57 1.97 -0.89
N TYR A 161 -4.86 3.06 -0.59
CA TYR A 161 -5.43 4.35 -0.23
C TYR A 161 -5.04 5.39 -1.28
N ALA A 162 -6.00 6.25 -1.66
CA ALA A 162 -5.73 7.36 -2.57
C ALA A 162 -4.95 8.47 -1.85
N LEU A 163 -4.03 9.11 -2.56
CA LEU A 163 -3.32 10.32 -2.11
C LEU A 163 -3.68 11.46 -3.09
N ASP A 164 -4.58 12.33 -2.65
CA ASP A 164 -5.05 13.47 -3.44
C ASP A 164 -4.00 14.58 -3.47
N SER A 165 -4.07 15.42 -4.51
CA SER A 165 -3.21 16.60 -4.63
C SER A 165 -3.50 17.64 -3.54
N VAL A 166 -2.46 18.35 -3.11
CA VAL A 166 -2.58 19.43 -2.10
C VAL A 166 -2.10 20.77 -2.67
N ASP A 167 -0.82 21.13 -2.51
CA ASP A 167 -0.29 22.41 -2.99
C ASP A 167 0.12 22.37 -4.47
N ASP A 168 0.41 21.18 -5.00
CA ASP A 168 0.64 20.97 -6.43
C ASP A 168 -0.52 20.17 -7.05
N PRO A 169 -1.40 20.80 -7.85
CA PRO A 169 -2.55 20.12 -8.43
C PRO A 169 -2.19 19.04 -9.46
N ALA A 170 -0.93 18.95 -9.89
CA ALA A 170 -0.48 17.93 -10.82
C ALA A 170 -0.01 16.63 -10.13
N ILE A 171 0.34 16.68 -8.84
CA ILE A 171 0.90 15.54 -8.10
C ILE A 171 -0.21 14.85 -7.30
N SER A 172 -0.42 13.58 -7.57
CA SER A 172 -1.36 12.72 -6.83
C SER A 172 -0.92 11.26 -7.00
N GLY A 173 -1.52 10.33 -6.27
CA GLY A 173 -1.15 8.93 -6.39
C GLY A 173 -1.83 8.02 -5.40
N THR A 174 -1.11 6.99 -4.96
CA THR A 174 -1.63 5.99 -4.03
C THR A 174 -0.58 5.57 -3.01
N ALA A 175 -1.05 5.09 -1.86
CA ALA A 175 -0.28 4.30 -0.90
C ALA A 175 -0.87 2.89 -0.84
N THR A 176 -0.07 1.89 -1.17
CA THR A 176 -0.43 0.47 -1.10
C THR A 176 0.29 -0.21 0.05
N PHE A 177 -0.44 -0.87 0.94
CA PHE A 177 0.10 -1.74 1.98
C PHE A 177 -0.15 -3.20 1.59
N GLN A 178 0.91 -4.01 1.60
CA GLN A 178 0.84 -5.45 1.31
C GLN A 178 1.29 -6.23 2.54
N GLU A 179 0.50 -7.19 2.99
CA GLU A 179 0.79 -7.95 4.19
C GLU A 179 1.94 -8.95 3.95
N ARG A 180 2.87 -9.02 4.91
CA ARG A 180 3.91 -10.04 5.00
C ARG A 180 3.49 -11.18 5.91
N VAL A 181 4.06 -12.36 5.72
CA VAL A 181 3.78 -13.56 6.55
C VAL A 181 4.06 -13.32 8.05
N ASN A 182 5.02 -12.45 8.40
CA ASN A 182 5.29 -12.06 9.78
C ASN A 182 4.26 -11.07 10.39
N GLY A 183 3.30 -10.57 9.61
CA GLY A 183 2.27 -9.60 10.02
C GLY A 183 2.67 -8.14 9.86
N GLU A 184 3.89 -7.85 9.43
CA GLU A 184 4.33 -6.52 9.00
C GLU A 184 3.74 -6.17 7.62
N ALA A 185 3.96 -4.94 7.17
CA ALA A 185 3.51 -4.49 5.85
C ALA A 185 4.64 -3.96 4.98
N LEU A 186 4.63 -4.32 3.69
CA LEU A 186 5.34 -3.55 2.66
C LEU A 186 4.45 -2.38 2.24
N ALA A 187 4.88 -1.16 2.54
CA ALA A 187 4.25 0.07 2.05
C ALA A 187 4.90 0.51 0.73
N ILE A 188 4.09 0.76 -0.29
CA ILE A 188 4.50 1.29 -1.59
C ILE A 188 3.73 2.59 -1.82
N ILE A 189 4.43 3.72 -1.87
CA ILE A 189 3.84 4.99 -2.33
C ILE A 189 4.20 5.15 -3.80
N ASP A 190 3.20 5.42 -4.63
CA ASP A 190 3.34 5.64 -6.08
C ASP A 190 2.63 6.95 -6.44
N LEU A 191 3.42 7.96 -6.80
CA LEU A 191 2.99 9.31 -7.17
C LEU A 191 3.23 9.57 -8.66
N GLU A 192 2.24 10.18 -9.29
CA GLU A 192 2.34 10.66 -10.66
C GLU A 192 2.85 12.10 -10.71
N ASN A 193 3.51 12.45 -11.82
CA ASN A 193 3.98 13.80 -12.14
C ASN A 193 4.95 14.43 -11.13
N THR A 194 5.72 13.61 -10.40
CA THR A 194 6.81 14.10 -9.54
C THR A 194 7.93 14.76 -10.34
N THR A 195 8.73 15.59 -9.66
CA THR A 195 9.87 16.27 -10.29
C THR A 195 11.10 15.35 -10.30
N ASP A 196 11.68 15.14 -11.48
CA ASP A 196 12.89 14.31 -11.68
C ASP A 196 14.03 14.74 -10.74
N GLY A 197 14.58 13.76 -9.99
CA GLY A 197 15.64 13.95 -9.00
C GLY A 197 15.21 14.59 -7.68
N ALA A 198 13.94 14.94 -7.49
CA ALA A 198 13.42 15.36 -6.18
C ALA A 198 13.31 14.15 -5.24
N MET A 199 13.33 14.41 -3.92
CA MET A 199 13.04 13.39 -2.91
C MET A 199 11.94 13.94 -2.00
N HIS A 200 10.82 13.22 -1.92
CA HIS A 200 9.65 13.65 -1.17
C HIS A 200 9.50 12.84 0.12
N PRO A 201 9.83 13.40 1.30
CA PRO A 201 9.58 12.73 2.58
C PRO A 201 8.09 12.44 2.75
N ALA A 202 7.75 11.31 3.36
CA ALA A 202 6.38 10.93 3.62
C ALA A 202 6.20 10.33 5.03
N HIS A 203 5.01 10.51 5.60
CA HIS A 203 4.72 10.10 6.97
C HIS A 203 3.29 9.56 7.12
N ILE A 204 3.09 8.66 8.08
CA ILE A 204 1.78 8.40 8.69
C ILE A 204 1.63 9.33 9.90
N HIS A 205 0.49 10.00 9.99
CA HIS A 205 0.08 10.85 11.09
C HIS A 205 -1.16 10.28 11.78
N ALA A 206 -1.40 10.68 13.04
CA ALA A 206 -2.62 10.37 13.78
C ALA A 206 -3.80 11.29 13.40
N ASN A 207 -5.03 10.85 13.69
CA ASN A 207 -6.32 11.50 13.38
C ASN A 207 -6.61 11.59 11.88
N THR A 208 -7.64 12.35 11.48
CA THR A 208 -7.89 12.65 10.07
C THR A 208 -6.94 13.72 9.54
N ALA A 209 -6.75 13.75 8.22
CA ALA A 209 -6.03 14.81 7.52
C ALA A 209 -6.60 16.22 7.80
N ALA A 210 -7.92 16.34 8.02
CA ALA A 210 -8.60 17.59 8.30
C ALA A 210 -8.33 18.12 9.72
N GLU A 211 -8.03 17.24 10.66
CA GLU A 211 -7.69 17.59 12.05
C GLU A 211 -6.17 17.76 12.23
N GLY A 212 -5.40 17.03 11.42
CA GLY A 212 -3.96 16.90 11.58
C GLY A 212 -3.58 16.06 12.81
N GLY A 213 -2.29 15.79 12.95
CA GLY A 213 -1.80 15.07 14.12
C GLY A 213 -0.29 14.84 14.13
N ASP A 214 0.18 14.24 15.21
CA ASP A 214 1.60 13.89 15.37
C ASP A 214 2.02 12.80 14.38
N ILE A 215 3.30 12.82 13.99
CA ILE A 215 3.90 11.77 13.16
C ILE A 215 3.98 10.48 13.96
N VAL A 216 3.49 9.38 13.37
CA VAL A 216 3.52 8.04 13.96
C VAL A 216 4.53 7.14 13.25
N PHE A 217 4.68 7.29 11.94
CA PHE A 217 5.63 6.52 11.15
C PHE A 217 6.26 7.37 10.04
N THR A 218 7.54 7.13 9.73
CA THR A 218 8.25 7.79 8.64
C THR A 218 8.59 6.77 7.55
N PHE A 219 8.13 7.03 6.33
CA PHE A 219 8.46 6.21 5.18
C PHE A 219 9.85 6.54 4.62
N ASN A 220 10.37 5.66 3.76
CA ASN A 220 11.39 6.06 2.80
C ASN A 220 10.82 7.17 1.89
N SER A 221 11.62 8.19 1.62
CA SER A 221 11.23 9.27 0.71
C SER A 221 10.89 8.73 -0.68
N VAL A 222 9.84 9.28 -1.29
CA VAL A 222 9.47 9.01 -2.69
C VAL A 222 10.54 9.60 -3.60
N ASP A 223 11.10 8.76 -4.47
CA ASP A 223 12.06 9.17 -5.50
C ASP A 223 11.29 9.85 -6.63
N GLY A 224 11.51 11.15 -6.82
CA GLY A 224 10.80 11.97 -7.79
C GLY A 224 11.11 11.64 -9.25
N THR A 225 12.16 10.87 -9.55
CA THR A 225 12.41 10.33 -10.89
C THR A 225 11.47 9.17 -11.22
N THR A 226 11.19 8.31 -10.23
CA THR A 226 10.35 7.12 -10.43
C THR A 226 8.90 7.33 -9.99
N GLY A 227 8.64 8.30 -9.12
CA GLY A 227 7.37 8.47 -8.43
C GLY A 227 7.16 7.50 -7.26
N VAL A 228 8.13 6.61 -6.98
CA VAL A 228 7.90 5.45 -6.09
C VAL A 228 8.77 5.50 -4.84
N SER A 229 8.21 5.08 -3.69
CA SER A 229 8.99 4.56 -2.56
C SER A 229 8.47 3.18 -2.13
N LYS A 230 9.36 2.39 -1.51
CA LYS A 230 9.05 1.12 -0.86
C LYS A 230 9.62 1.15 0.55
N THR A 231 8.84 0.80 1.55
CA THR A 231 9.24 0.82 2.97
C THR A 231 8.69 -0.41 3.69
N ASN A 232 9.51 -1.08 4.51
CA ASN A 232 9.00 -2.06 5.47
C ASN A 232 8.37 -1.33 6.67
N VAL A 233 7.16 -1.69 7.05
CA VAL A 233 6.43 -1.12 8.20
C VAL A 233 6.34 -2.18 9.28
N ASP A 234 7.27 -2.10 10.24
CA ASP A 234 7.41 -2.98 11.40
C ASP A 234 6.76 -2.40 12.67
N ALA A 235 6.58 -1.07 12.71
CA ALA A 235 6.06 -0.35 13.86
C ALA A 235 4.54 -0.48 14.06
N ILE A 236 3.80 -0.81 13.00
CA ILE A 236 2.34 -0.98 12.99
C ILE A 236 2.05 -2.25 12.19
N ALA A 237 1.37 -3.23 12.79
CA ALA A 237 1.01 -4.46 12.10
C ALA A 237 0.04 -4.16 10.94
N TYR A 238 0.09 -4.95 9.86
CA TYR A 238 -0.76 -4.76 8.69
C TYR A 238 -2.25 -4.64 9.06
N VAL A 239 -2.74 -5.54 9.92
CA VAL A 239 -4.13 -5.54 10.38
C VAL A 239 -4.51 -4.27 11.14
N ASP A 240 -3.57 -3.67 11.85
CA ASP A 240 -3.81 -2.45 12.63
C ASP A 240 -3.88 -1.21 11.71
N ILE A 241 -3.17 -1.22 10.56
CA ILE A 241 -3.24 -0.14 9.55
C ILE A 241 -4.66 -0.02 8.99
N LEU A 242 -5.39 -1.13 8.84
CA LEU A 242 -6.73 -1.15 8.24
C LEU A 242 -7.79 -0.43 9.08
N ASP A 243 -7.60 -0.35 10.39
CA ASP A 243 -8.49 0.32 11.33
C ASP A 243 -7.85 1.57 11.95
N TYR A 244 -6.66 1.96 11.50
CA TYR A 244 -5.90 3.05 12.11
C TYR A 244 -6.60 4.40 11.91
N ASP A 245 -6.67 5.19 12.99
CA ASP A 245 -7.08 6.59 12.95
C ASP A 245 -5.92 7.45 12.46
N GLY A 246 -5.74 7.53 11.15
CA GLY A 246 -4.63 8.26 10.57
C GLY A 246 -4.81 8.73 9.15
N TYR A 247 -3.76 9.39 8.67
CA TYR A 247 -3.61 9.85 7.30
C TYR A 247 -2.14 9.85 6.90
N ILE A 248 -1.89 9.87 5.60
CA ILE A 248 -0.56 9.97 4.99
C ILE A 248 -0.37 11.37 4.42
N ASN A 249 0.82 11.92 4.65
CA ASN A 249 1.31 13.13 4.00
C ASN A 249 2.55 12.83 3.16
N VAL A 250 2.67 13.51 2.03
CA VAL A 250 3.90 13.59 1.24
C VAL A 250 4.32 15.04 1.07
N HIS A 251 5.53 15.36 1.49
CA HIS A 251 6.09 16.71 1.50
C HIS A 251 6.81 17.05 0.20
N LEU A 252 6.92 18.33 -0.13
CA LEU A 252 7.65 18.78 -1.31
C LEU A 252 9.13 18.39 -1.27
N SER A 253 9.82 18.63 -0.16
CA SER A 253 11.23 18.24 0.01
C SER A 253 11.66 18.24 1.49
N SER A 254 12.82 17.66 1.80
CA SER A 254 13.39 17.76 3.16
C SER A 254 13.77 19.19 3.59
N SER A 255 13.93 20.12 2.65
CA SER A 255 14.14 21.55 2.91
C SER A 255 12.85 22.36 3.00
N ASP A 256 11.72 21.77 2.57
CA ASP A 256 10.40 22.38 2.58
C ASP A 256 9.35 21.33 2.97
N LEU A 257 9.30 21.07 4.28
CA LEU A 257 8.30 20.19 4.90
C LEU A 257 6.95 20.88 5.11
N GLY A 258 6.87 22.20 4.89
CA GLY A 258 5.61 22.94 5.06
C GLY A 258 4.66 22.75 3.87
N THR A 259 5.23 22.62 2.67
CA THR A 259 4.49 22.37 1.43
C THR A 259 4.20 20.88 1.27
N LEU A 260 2.92 20.52 1.07
CA LEU A 260 2.46 19.16 0.84
C LEU A 260 2.14 18.97 -0.64
N VAL A 261 2.62 17.87 -1.23
CA VAL A 261 2.34 17.54 -2.63
C VAL A 261 1.20 16.53 -2.78
N ALA A 262 1.04 15.63 -1.82
CA ALA A 262 -0.07 14.68 -1.79
C ALA A 262 -0.46 14.32 -0.35
N GLN A 263 -1.73 13.99 -0.13
CA GLN A 263 -2.27 13.63 1.18
C GLN A 263 -3.47 12.69 1.03
N GLY A 264 -3.67 11.76 1.96
CA GLY A 264 -4.85 10.91 1.98
C GLY A 264 -5.11 10.26 3.33
N ASP A 265 -6.38 10.18 3.71
CA ASP A 265 -6.83 9.46 4.90
C ASP A 265 -6.64 7.94 4.74
N ILE A 266 -6.30 7.25 5.83
CA ILE A 266 -6.11 5.80 5.86
C ILE A 266 -6.97 5.15 6.94
N GLY A 267 -6.99 3.81 6.95
CA GLY A 267 -7.67 3.01 7.96
C GLY A 267 -9.14 3.40 8.09
N GLN A 268 -9.57 3.67 9.33
CA GLN A 268 -10.95 4.01 9.64
C GLN A 268 -11.42 5.36 9.06
N ASN A 269 -10.48 6.22 8.64
CA ASN A 269 -10.74 7.53 8.08
C ASN A 269 -11.01 7.48 6.57
N GLU A 270 -10.75 6.36 5.90
CA GLU A 270 -11.01 6.21 4.46
C GLU A 270 -12.45 6.60 4.11
N LEU A 271 -12.62 7.30 2.97
CA LEU A 271 -13.93 7.63 2.44
C LEU A 271 -14.55 6.41 1.77
N THR A 272 -15.82 6.16 2.08
CA THR A 272 -16.60 5.05 1.51
C THR A 272 -17.06 5.31 0.06
N GLY A 273 -17.00 6.57 -0.38
CA GLY A 273 -17.56 7.07 -1.64
C GLY A 273 -19.01 7.53 -1.55
N GLU A 274 -19.72 7.27 -0.43
CA GLU A 274 -21.04 7.85 -0.18
C GLU A 274 -20.90 9.33 0.16
N SER A 275 -21.72 10.17 -0.48
CA SER A 275 -21.69 11.62 -0.28
C SER A 275 -23.07 12.29 -0.42
N LYS A 276 -23.22 13.43 0.24
CA LYS A 276 -24.39 14.30 0.18
C LYS A 276 -23.97 15.75 0.00
N VAL A 277 -24.58 16.42 -0.96
CA VAL A 277 -24.31 17.84 -1.28
C VAL A 277 -25.54 18.67 -0.98
N TYR A 278 -25.35 19.77 -0.26
CA TYR A 278 -26.36 20.81 0.00
C TYR A 278 -25.93 22.14 -0.63
N VAL A 279 -26.89 22.87 -1.19
CA VAL A 279 -26.64 24.18 -1.83
C VAL A 279 -26.69 25.30 -0.79
N LEU A 280 -25.67 26.16 -0.80
CA LEU A 280 -25.59 27.37 0.02
C LEU A 280 -25.79 28.60 -0.86
N ASN A 281 -26.91 29.28 -0.67
CA ASN A 281 -27.31 30.46 -1.43
C ASN A 281 -26.67 31.74 -0.87
N SER A 282 -26.40 32.71 -1.74
CA SER A 282 -25.96 34.05 -1.34
C SER A 282 -26.96 34.77 -0.44
N VAL A 283 -26.45 35.51 0.56
CA VAL A 283 -27.28 36.30 1.49
C VAL A 283 -26.91 37.79 1.45
N ASP A 284 -25.95 38.22 2.25
CA ASP A 284 -25.58 39.64 2.37
C ASP A 284 -24.40 40.03 1.48
N VAL A 285 -23.62 39.05 1.03
CA VAL A 285 -22.55 39.23 0.04
C VAL A 285 -23.08 38.81 -1.33
N PRO A 286 -23.43 39.76 -2.21
CA PRO A 286 -23.97 39.43 -3.52
C PRO A 286 -22.97 38.57 -4.30
N THR A 287 -23.46 37.54 -5.00
CA THR A 287 -22.68 36.59 -5.81
C THR A 287 -21.82 35.58 -5.06
N ALA A 288 -21.72 35.65 -3.72
CA ALA A 288 -21.08 34.62 -2.92
C ALA A 288 -22.05 33.47 -2.65
N SER A 289 -21.75 32.27 -3.12
CA SER A 289 -22.60 31.09 -2.97
C SER A 289 -21.76 29.83 -3.11
N GLY A 290 -22.28 28.68 -2.70
CA GLY A 290 -21.46 27.47 -2.70
C GLY A 290 -22.22 26.22 -2.37
N THR A 291 -21.47 25.22 -1.90
CA THR A 291 -22.00 23.93 -1.47
C THR A 291 -21.39 23.51 -0.14
N ALA A 292 -22.16 22.74 0.63
CA ALA A 292 -21.66 21.91 1.71
C ALA A 292 -21.74 20.45 1.27
N THR A 293 -20.59 19.81 1.09
CA THR A 293 -20.49 18.39 0.76
C THR A 293 -20.11 17.62 2.02
N PHE A 294 -20.85 16.57 2.34
CA PHE A 294 -20.50 15.62 3.40
C PHE A 294 -20.16 14.29 2.74
N GLU A 295 -19.04 13.70 3.12
CA GLU A 295 -18.57 12.41 2.60
C GLU A 295 -18.40 11.43 3.76
N GLN A 296 -18.95 10.23 3.64
CA GLN A 296 -18.95 9.25 4.73
C GLN A 296 -17.59 8.57 4.85
N ARG A 297 -17.02 8.58 6.07
CA ARG A 297 -15.85 7.78 6.45
C ARG A 297 -16.24 6.37 6.86
N VAL A 298 -15.31 5.42 6.78
CA VAL A 298 -15.53 4.01 7.18
C VAL A 298 -16.02 3.87 8.62
N ASN A 299 -15.54 4.71 9.55
CA ASN A 299 -15.98 4.73 10.95
C ASN A 299 -17.40 5.33 11.17
N GLY A 300 -18.05 5.87 10.13
CA GLY A 300 -19.38 6.49 10.21
C GLY A 300 -19.37 8.00 10.47
N GLU A 301 -18.21 8.60 10.74
CA GLU A 301 -18.02 10.05 10.74
C GLU A 301 -18.15 10.63 9.32
N ALA A 302 -18.20 11.96 9.21
CA ALA A 302 -18.23 12.62 7.91
C ALA A 302 -17.08 13.60 7.74
N LEU A 303 -16.50 13.65 6.54
CA LEU A 303 -15.72 14.80 6.08
C LEU A 303 -16.69 15.84 5.51
N ALA A 304 -16.77 17.01 6.14
CA ALA A 304 -17.51 18.14 5.62
C ALA A 304 -16.59 19.09 4.85
N THR A 305 -16.89 19.31 3.57
CA THR A 305 -16.22 20.29 2.70
C THR A 305 -17.20 21.43 2.39
N LEU A 306 -16.88 22.64 2.82
CA LEU A 306 -17.58 23.85 2.36
C LEU A 306 -16.77 24.46 1.21
N ASP A 307 -17.40 24.64 0.06
CA ASP A 307 -16.82 25.26 -1.14
C ASP A 307 -17.66 26.48 -1.52
N ILE A 308 -17.14 27.67 -1.24
CA ILE A 308 -17.79 28.97 -1.39
C ILE A 308 -17.12 29.76 -2.51
N ILE A 309 -17.84 29.92 -3.61
CA ILE A 309 -17.41 30.71 -4.76
C ILE A 309 -17.62 32.19 -4.46
N ASN A 310 -16.68 33.04 -4.88
CA ASN A 310 -16.66 34.49 -4.61
C ASN A 310 -16.69 34.85 -3.12
N SER A 311 -16.00 34.06 -2.28
CA SER A 311 -15.66 34.42 -0.90
C SER A 311 -14.83 35.72 -0.84
N VAL A 312 -14.73 36.32 0.35
CA VAL A 312 -13.98 37.57 0.53
C VAL A 312 -12.52 37.25 0.79
N ASP A 313 -11.68 37.50 -0.21
CA ASP A 313 -10.23 37.23 -0.18
C ASP A 313 -9.53 37.81 1.07
N GLY A 314 -8.70 36.99 1.72
CA GLY A 314 -7.95 37.34 2.93
C GLY A 314 -8.74 37.30 4.25
N GLU A 315 -10.04 37.03 4.22
CA GLU A 315 -10.84 36.81 5.43
C GLU A 315 -10.94 35.32 5.78
N MET A 316 -11.15 35.01 7.06
CA MET A 316 -11.58 33.68 7.50
C MET A 316 -13.06 33.75 7.85
N HIS A 317 -13.87 32.91 7.23
CA HIS A 317 -15.32 32.90 7.36
C HIS A 317 -15.78 31.78 8.31
N PRO A 318 -16.14 32.07 9.58
CA PRO A 318 -16.71 31.07 10.46
C PRO A 318 -17.97 30.47 9.85
N ALA A 319 -18.21 29.19 10.07
CA ALA A 319 -19.42 28.53 9.61
C ALA A 319 -19.99 27.61 10.68
N HIS A 320 -21.31 27.44 10.69
CA HIS A 320 -22.01 26.62 11.69
C HIS A 320 -23.21 25.90 11.09
N ILE A 321 -23.54 24.73 11.64
CA ILE A 321 -24.89 24.15 11.55
C ILE A 321 -25.73 24.76 12.67
N HIS A 322 -26.88 25.33 12.32
CA HIS A 322 -27.88 25.83 13.24
C HIS A 322 -29.13 24.93 13.25
N ALA A 323 -29.81 24.84 14.39
CA ALA A 323 -31.06 24.10 14.53
C ALA A 323 -32.25 24.80 13.84
N GLY A 324 -33.19 24.02 13.28
CA GLY A 324 -34.34 24.53 12.55
C GLY A 324 -34.03 24.77 11.08
N SER A 325 -34.80 25.65 10.44
CA SER A 325 -34.64 26.01 9.02
C SER A 325 -34.29 27.47 8.81
N VAL A 326 -33.78 27.81 7.63
CA VAL A 326 -33.53 29.19 7.18
C VAL A 326 -34.77 30.07 7.36
N ALA A 327 -35.95 29.54 7.07
CA ALA A 327 -37.22 30.26 7.19
C ALA A 327 -37.59 30.62 8.65
N THR A 328 -37.01 29.92 9.62
CA THR A 328 -37.28 30.10 11.06
C THR A 328 -36.08 30.61 11.85
N ALA A 329 -35.00 30.99 11.15
CA ALA A 329 -33.78 31.52 11.74
C ALA A 329 -34.02 32.78 12.62
N PRO A 330 -33.17 33.02 13.65
CA PRO A 330 -31.99 32.25 14.00
C PRO A 330 -32.26 31.06 14.93
N GLY A 331 -31.65 29.92 14.61
CA GLY A 331 -31.55 28.75 15.48
C GLY A 331 -30.30 28.75 16.36
N ALA A 332 -30.29 27.89 17.39
CA ALA A 332 -29.10 27.61 18.18
C ALA A 332 -28.02 26.94 17.32
N ILE A 333 -26.75 27.22 17.59
CA ILE A 333 -25.62 26.51 16.95
C ILE A 333 -25.59 25.08 17.47
N LEU A 334 -25.54 24.12 16.56
CA LEU A 334 -25.38 22.69 16.84
C LEU A 334 -23.93 22.25 16.65
N PHE A 335 -23.30 22.70 15.56
CA PHE A 335 -21.95 22.29 15.16
C PHE A 335 -21.19 23.47 14.59
N THR A 336 -19.91 23.59 14.96
CA THR A 336 -18.97 24.59 14.44
C THR A 336 -17.99 23.96 13.45
N PHE A 337 -17.96 24.46 12.22
CA PHE A 337 -16.98 24.03 11.21
C PHE A 337 -15.63 24.73 11.39
N ASN A 338 -14.59 24.18 10.78
CA ASN A 338 -13.42 24.99 10.42
C ASN A 338 -13.86 26.18 9.56
N SER A 339 -13.22 27.33 9.76
CA SER A 339 -13.56 28.53 8.99
C SER A 339 -13.18 28.36 7.52
N VAL A 340 -14.04 28.83 6.61
CA VAL A 340 -13.73 28.87 5.17
C VAL A 340 -12.64 29.90 4.94
N ASP A 341 -11.55 29.48 4.30
CA ASP A 341 -10.49 30.39 3.86
C ASP A 341 -11.03 31.23 2.70
N GLY A 342 -11.09 32.54 2.89
CA GLY A 342 -11.65 33.47 1.92
C GLY A 342 -10.87 33.57 0.62
N THR A 343 -9.59 33.21 0.61
CA THR A 343 -8.74 33.17 -0.59
C THR A 343 -9.01 31.94 -1.45
N THR A 344 -9.17 30.77 -0.84
CA THR A 344 -9.44 29.53 -1.58
C THR A 344 -10.93 29.26 -1.77
N GLY A 345 -11.78 29.82 -0.90
CA GLY A 345 -13.20 29.53 -0.81
C GLY A 345 -13.51 28.21 -0.11
N VAL A 346 -12.50 27.49 0.42
CA VAL A 346 -12.66 26.11 0.89
C VAL A 346 -12.42 25.99 2.40
N SER A 347 -13.18 25.11 3.04
CA SER A 347 -12.81 24.50 4.34
C SER A 347 -13.11 23.01 4.32
N LYS A 348 -12.35 22.25 5.10
CA LYS A 348 -12.58 20.84 5.39
C LYS A 348 -12.66 20.66 6.91
N THR A 349 -13.63 19.90 7.40
CA THR A 349 -13.83 19.64 8.84
C THR A 349 -14.22 18.18 9.05
N ASN A 350 -13.63 17.50 10.03
CA ASN A 350 -14.12 16.21 10.49
C ASN A 350 -15.39 16.39 11.35
N VAL A 351 -16.44 15.61 11.10
CA VAL A 351 -17.73 15.68 11.78
C VAL A 351 -17.98 14.36 12.50
N SER A 352 -17.77 14.39 13.82
CA SER A 352 -17.91 13.22 14.71
C SER A 352 -18.84 13.46 15.89
N ALA A 353 -18.98 14.72 16.32
CA ALA A 353 -19.87 15.14 17.40
C ALA A 353 -20.31 16.59 17.23
N LEU A 354 -21.45 16.95 17.81
CA LEU A 354 -21.91 18.33 18.00
C LEU A 354 -21.04 19.07 19.02
N ASP A 355 -21.21 20.39 19.09
CA ASP A 355 -20.49 21.26 20.03
C ASP A 355 -20.77 20.92 21.52
N ASP A 356 -21.84 20.16 21.79
CA ASP A 356 -22.19 19.66 23.12
C ASP A 356 -21.70 18.21 23.40
N GLU A 357 -20.80 17.71 22.56
CA GLU A 357 -20.22 16.36 22.60
C GLU A 357 -21.22 15.23 22.27
N THR A 358 -22.45 15.54 21.83
CA THR A 358 -23.37 14.52 21.30
C THR A 358 -22.81 13.95 20.01
N ALA A 359 -22.66 12.63 19.92
CA ALA A 359 -22.22 11.95 18.70
C ALA A 359 -23.09 12.35 17.49
N PHE A 360 -22.44 12.70 16.39
CA PHE A 360 -23.09 13.22 15.19
C PHE A 360 -22.21 12.91 13.98
N GLY A 361 -22.63 11.92 13.20
CA GLY A 361 -21.92 11.43 12.04
C GLY A 361 -22.65 11.67 10.73
N TYR A 362 -22.26 10.93 9.70
CA TYR A 362 -22.80 11.10 8.34
C TYR A 362 -24.32 10.90 8.27
N ASP A 363 -24.84 9.82 8.86
CA ASP A 363 -26.28 9.52 8.84
C ASP A 363 -27.13 10.58 9.58
N ASP A 364 -26.56 11.20 10.61
CA ASP A 364 -27.23 12.25 11.38
C ASP A 364 -27.35 13.54 10.56
N VAL A 365 -26.33 13.90 9.77
CA VAL A 365 -26.38 15.03 8.83
C VAL A 365 -27.54 14.89 7.85
N LEU A 366 -27.83 13.67 7.39
CA LEU A 366 -28.90 13.43 6.42
C LEU A 366 -30.31 13.68 6.99
N THR A 367 -30.46 13.70 8.32
CA THR A 367 -31.76 13.75 8.99
C THR A 367 -31.89 14.90 10.01
N VAL A 368 -30.85 15.72 10.16
CA VAL A 368 -30.88 16.87 11.07
C VAL A 368 -31.94 17.89 10.66
N ASP A 369 -32.66 18.43 11.64
CA ASP A 369 -33.44 19.67 11.47
C ASP A 369 -32.47 20.84 11.58
N GLY A 370 -31.79 21.16 10.48
CA GLY A 370 -30.75 22.19 10.48
C GLY A 370 -30.61 22.98 9.21
N TYR A 371 -29.83 24.07 9.31
CA TYR A 371 -29.36 24.88 8.20
C TYR A 371 -27.92 25.36 8.47
N ILE A 372 -27.15 25.59 7.41
CA ILE A 372 -25.77 26.08 7.50
C ILE A 372 -25.74 27.59 7.29
N ASN A 373 -24.95 28.28 8.12
CA ASN A 373 -24.54 29.66 7.91
C ASN A 373 -23.03 29.74 7.66
N VAL A 374 -22.62 30.56 6.70
CA VAL A 374 -21.23 31.01 6.53
C VAL A 374 -21.19 32.52 6.79
N HIS A 375 -20.41 32.94 7.77
CA HIS A 375 -20.34 34.32 8.26
C HIS A 375 -19.23 35.12 7.58
N LEU A 376 -19.38 36.44 7.51
CA LEU A 376 -18.39 37.31 6.86
C LEU A 376 -17.03 37.26 7.55
N SER A 377 -16.99 37.33 8.88
CA SER A 377 -15.75 37.13 9.65
C SER A 377 -16.07 36.95 11.13
N ALA A 378 -15.08 36.54 11.93
CA ALA A 378 -15.22 36.46 13.39
C ALA A 378 -15.59 37.81 14.04
N ALA A 379 -15.22 38.94 13.41
CA ALA A 379 -15.58 40.28 13.88
C ALA A 379 -16.97 40.73 13.41
N ASN A 380 -17.54 40.07 12.38
CA ASN A 380 -18.84 40.39 11.82
C ASN A 380 -19.68 39.14 11.54
N LEU A 381 -20.10 38.45 12.61
CA LEU A 381 -20.97 37.27 12.52
C LEU A 381 -22.40 37.59 12.07
N ALA A 382 -22.82 38.86 12.10
CA ALA A 382 -24.19 39.24 11.70
C ALA A 382 -24.36 39.30 10.18
N THR A 383 -23.27 39.43 9.42
CA THR A 383 -23.29 39.43 7.95
C THR A 383 -23.02 38.01 7.44
N LEU A 384 -23.89 37.50 6.58
CA LEU A 384 -23.79 36.16 6.01
C LEU A 384 -23.28 36.19 4.57
N VAL A 385 -22.27 35.36 4.31
CA VAL A 385 -21.73 35.12 2.97
C VAL A 385 -22.66 34.18 2.21
N ALA A 386 -22.95 33.02 2.79
CA ALA A 386 -23.83 32.00 2.19
C ALA A 386 -24.66 31.28 3.27
N GLN A 387 -25.80 30.73 2.88
CA GLN A 387 -26.72 30.02 3.77
C GLN A 387 -27.56 28.97 3.01
N GLY A 388 -27.85 27.83 3.64
CA GLY A 388 -28.74 26.82 3.05
C GLY A 388 -29.30 25.83 4.07
N ASP A 389 -30.51 25.34 3.82
CA ASP A 389 -31.13 24.27 4.60
C ASP A 389 -30.42 22.92 4.35
N ILE A 390 -30.38 22.06 5.38
CA ILE A 390 -29.81 20.70 5.32
C ILE A 390 -30.75 19.67 5.98
N GLY A 391 -30.41 18.39 5.84
CA GLY A 391 -31.16 17.29 6.45
C GLY A 391 -32.63 17.28 6.05
N ILE A 392 -33.55 17.36 7.02
CA ILE A 392 -35.01 17.29 6.76
C ILE A 392 -35.61 18.58 6.16
N ASN A 393 -34.83 19.65 6.07
CA ASN A 393 -35.29 20.96 5.59
C ASN A 393 -35.03 21.21 4.10
N GLU A 394 -34.37 20.28 3.41
CA GLU A 394 -34.02 20.38 1.97
C GLU A 394 -35.24 20.43 1.03
#